data_AF-A0A4R5J1Y0-F1
#
_entry.id   AF-A0A4R5J1Y0-F1
#
_cell.length_a   1.000
_cell.length_b   1.000
_cell.length_c   1.000
_cell.angle_alpha   90.00
_cell.angle_beta   90.00
_cell.angle_gamma   90.00
#
_symmetry.space_group_name_H-M   'P 1'
#
loop_
_entity.id
_entity.type
_entity.pdbx_description
1 polymer ?
#
loop_
_entity_poly.entity_id
_entity_poly.type
_entity_poly.pdbx_seq_one_letter_code
_entity_poly.pdbx_strand_id
1 'polypeptide(L)' 'MNSSVTAFSLIRLSLNNELRRVPVSRTVGTAGEYLINVPSNPGIVVPGYYLLFALNKQGVLSVAKTLRVH' A
#
# COMPACT_ATOMS: atom_id res chain seq x y z
N MET A 1 20.40 10.23 -4.25
CA MET A 1 19.52 10.24 -5.44
C MET A 1 18.10 9.90 -4.99
N ASN A 2 17.17 10.85 -5.01
CA ASN A 2 15.78 10.61 -4.61
C ASN A 2 15.02 9.95 -5.76
N SER A 3 14.77 8.65 -5.68
CA SER A 3 14.01 7.91 -6.69
C SER A 3 12.52 8.22 -6.54
N SER A 4 11.88 8.73 -7.59
CA SER A 4 10.42 8.99 -7.60
C SER A 4 9.63 7.69 -7.41
N VAL A 5 8.64 7.72 -6.52
CA VAL A 5 7.70 6.61 -6.29
C VAL A 5 6.64 6.59 -7.39
N THR A 6 6.35 5.41 -7.91
CA THR A 6 5.42 5.18 -9.03
C THR A 6 4.17 4.42 -8.62
N ALA A 7 4.22 3.60 -7.56
CA ALA A 7 3.07 2.81 -7.12
C ALA A 7 3.11 2.50 -5.61
N PHE A 8 1.97 2.06 -5.08
CA PHE A 8 1.83 1.53 -3.73
C PHE A 8 1.05 0.21 -3.76
N SER A 9 1.38 -0.69 -2.85
CA SER A 9 0.60 -1.90 -2.62
C SER A 9 0.47 -2.23 -1.15
N LEU A 10 -0.70 -2.73 -0.78
CA LEU A 10 -0.94 -3.37 0.51
C LEU A 10 -0.80 -4.88 0.38
N ILE A 11 -0.10 -5.51 1.32
CA ILE A 11 -0.08 -6.96 1.49
C ILE A 11 -0.77 -7.28 2.82
N ARG A 12 -1.85 -8.07 2.79
CA ARG A 12 -2.54 -8.47 4.03
C ARG A 12 -1.61 -9.33 4.88
N LEU A 13 -1.55 -9.06 6.18
CA LEU A 13 -0.86 -9.90 7.15
C LEU A 13 -1.88 -10.87 7.75
N SER A 14 -1.84 -12.12 7.30
CA SER A 14 -2.72 -13.20 7.78
C SER A 14 -1.92 -14.49 8.01
N LEU A 15 -2.35 -15.28 8.99
CA LEU A 15 -1.72 -16.57 9.32
C LEU A 15 -2.17 -17.73 8.39
N ASN A 16 -3.20 -17.49 7.57
CA ASN A 16 -3.79 -18.45 6.64
C ASN A 16 -3.53 -18.01 5.17
N ASN A 17 -4.04 -18.78 4.21
CA ASN A 17 -3.92 -18.55 2.76
C ASN A 17 -4.61 -17.26 2.24
N GLU A 18 -5.07 -16.38 3.12
CA GLU A 18 -5.71 -15.11 2.75
C GLU A 18 -4.72 -13.96 2.53
N LEU A 19 -3.43 -14.30 2.36
CA LEU A 19 -2.42 -13.36 1.89
C LEU A 19 -2.86 -12.84 0.52
N ARG A 20 -3.19 -11.55 0.48
CA ARG A 20 -3.61 -10.89 -0.75
C ARG A 20 -2.84 -9.59 -0.95
N ARG A 21 -2.44 -9.35 -2.20
CA ARG A 21 -1.96 -8.03 -2.64
C ARG A 21 -3.15 -7.20 -3.09
N VAL A 22 -3.31 -6.02 -2.50
CA VAL A 22 -4.28 -5.02 -2.92
C VAL A 22 -3.53 -3.84 -3.57
N PRO A 23 -3.70 -3.59 -4.87
CA PRO A 23 -3.23 -2.36 -5.47
C PRO A 23 -4.06 -1.18 -4.95
N VAL A 24 -3.39 -0.10 -4.57
CA VAL A 24 -4.04 1.12 -4.08
C VAL A 24 -3.71 2.28 -5.01
N SER A 25 -4.71 3.11 -5.31
CA SER A 25 -4.49 4.33 -6.07
C SER A 25 -3.94 5.41 -5.15
N ARG A 26 -3.28 6.40 -5.75
CA ARG A 26 -2.57 7.40 -4.99
C ARG A 26 -2.52 8.74 -5.74
N THR A 27 -2.72 9.83 -5.01
CA THR A 27 -2.60 11.19 -5.51
C THR A 27 -1.37 11.87 -4.92
N VAL A 28 -0.88 12.92 -5.57
CA VAL A 28 0.26 13.70 -5.09
C VAL A 28 -0.30 14.94 -4.39
N GLY A 29 0.06 15.10 -3.12
CA GLY A 29 -0.29 16.27 -2.31
C GLY A 29 0.58 17.48 -2.65
N THR A 30 0.25 18.62 -2.03
CA THR A 30 0.86 19.92 -2.33
C THR A 30 2.33 20.03 -1.89
N ALA A 31 2.75 19.22 -0.91
CA ALA A 31 4.11 19.22 -0.36
C ALA A 31 4.96 18.00 -0.77
N GLY A 32 4.61 17.34 -1.88
CA GLY A 32 5.26 16.09 -2.29
C GLY A 32 4.80 14.87 -1.49
N GLU A 33 3.79 15.05 -0.64
CA GLU A 33 3.14 13.97 0.09
C GLU A 33 2.32 13.06 -0.80
N TYR A 34 2.14 11.84 -0.31
CA TYR A 34 1.56 10.77 -1.06
C TYR A 34 0.28 10.28 -0.39
N LEU A 35 -0.87 10.72 -0.91
CA LEU A 35 -2.18 10.33 -0.38
C LEU A 35 -2.58 8.99 -0.99
N ILE A 36 -2.83 7.99 -0.13
CA ILE A 36 -3.20 6.64 -0.52
C ILE A 36 -4.70 6.46 -0.39
N ASN A 37 -5.36 6.07 -1.47
CA ASN A 37 -6.79 5.77 -1.49
C ASN A 37 -6.99 4.27 -1.29
N VAL A 38 -7.40 3.89 -0.08
CA VAL A 38 -7.75 2.51 0.24
C VAL A 38 -9.22 2.28 -0.15
N PRO A 39 -9.53 1.26 -0.99
CA PRO A 39 -10.91 0.94 -1.33
C PRO A 39 -11.75 0.63 -0.08
N SER A 40 -12.96 1.17 -0.01
CA SER A 40 -13.89 0.94 1.11
C SER A 40 -14.65 -0.38 1.03
N ASN A 41 -14.61 -1.08 -0.11
CA ASN A 41 -15.30 -2.35 -0.28
C ASN A 41 -14.59 -3.47 0.51
N PRO A 42 -15.23 -4.06 1.53
CA PRO A 42 -14.61 -5.09 2.37
C PRO A 42 -14.32 -6.41 1.63
N GLY A 43 -14.98 -6.66 0.50
CA GLY A 43 -14.63 -7.78 -0.39
C GLY A 43 -13.27 -7.61 -1.09
N ILE A 44 -12.75 -6.38 -1.13
CA ILE A 44 -11.45 -6.02 -1.72
C ILE A 44 -10.41 -5.79 -0.61
N VAL A 45 -10.76 -5.00 0.42
CA VAL A 45 -9.90 -4.74 1.58
C VAL A 45 -10.58 -5.25 2.83
N VAL A 46 -10.22 -6.47 3.23
CA VAL A 46 -10.78 -7.10 4.43
C VAL A 46 -10.17 -6.43 5.67
N PRO A 47 -10.95 -6.07 6.70
CA PRO A 47 -10.41 -5.52 7.93
C PRO A 47 -9.29 -6.37 8.53
N GLY A 48 -8.25 -5.72 9.05
CA GLY A 48 -7.06 -6.39 9.57
C GLY A 48 -5.76 -5.61 9.37
N TYR A 49 -4.63 -6.28 9.62
CA TYR A 49 -3.31 -5.70 9.46
C TYR A 49 -2.78 -5.87 8.05
N TYR A 50 -2.11 -4.83 7.56
CA TYR A 50 -1.50 -4.77 6.24
C TYR A 50 -0.08 -4.20 6.30
N LEU A 51 0.76 -4.68 5.39
CA LEU A 51 2.05 -4.10 5.07
C LEU A 51 1.89 -3.21 3.84
N LEU A 52 2.17 -1.92 3.98
CA LEU A 52 2.20 -0.95 2.90
C LEU A 52 3.63 -0.80 2.37
N PHE A 53 3.76 -0.94 1.05
CA PHE A 53 5.00 -0.73 0.32
C PHE A 53 4.85 0.38 -0.70
N ALA A 54 5.90 1.19 -0.86
CA ALA A 54 6.09 2.09 -1.99
C ALA A 54 7.03 1.44 -3.01
N LEU A 55 6.74 1.61 -4.30
CA LEU A 55 7.58 1.14 -5.41
C LEU A 55 8.18 2.34 -6.15
N ASN A 56 9.49 2.34 -6.40
CA ASN A 56 10.12 3.37 -7.22
C ASN A 56 10.17 3.00 -8.72
N LYS A 57 10.61 3.94 -9.56
CA LYS A 57 10.78 3.73 -11.02
C LYS A 57 11.71 2.56 -11.38
N GLN A 58 12.62 2.18 -10.49
CA GLN A 58 13.57 1.08 -10.69
C GLN A 58 13.00 -0.28 -10.25
N GLY A 59 11.74 -0.33 -9.76
CA GLY A 59 11.12 -1.56 -9.31
C GLY A 59 11.51 -1.98 -7.88
N VAL A 60 12.18 -1.11 -7.12
CA VAL A 60 12.59 -1.39 -5.74
C VAL A 60 11.47 -1.01 -4.77
N LEU A 61 11.12 -1.96 -3.90
CA LEU A 61 10.16 -1.74 -2.82
C LEU A 61 10.83 -1.06 -1.62
N SER A 62 10.08 -0.20 -0.93
CA SER A 62 10.49 0.36 0.36
C SER A 62 10.50 -0.69 1.46
N VAL A 63 11.05 -0.34 2.63
CA VAL A 63 10.69 -1.03 3.88
C VAL A 63 9.19 -0.86 4.13
N ALA A 64 8.54 -1.93 4.60
CA ALA A 64 7.11 -1.94 4.86
C ALA A 64 6.71 -1.02 6.02
N LYS A 65 5.56 -0.37 5.89
CA LYS A 65 4.84 0.24 7.02
C LYS A 65 3.63 -0.64 7.39
N THR A 66 3.51 -1.02 8.66
CA THR A 66 2.32 -1.74 9.13
C THR A 66 1.18 -0.76 9.39
N LEU A 67 -0.02 -1.10 8.92
CA LEU A 67 -1.25 -0.36 9.20
C LEU A 67 -2.41 -1.30 9.50
N ARG A 68 -3.43 -0.78 10.18
CA ARG A 68 -4.67 -1.50 10.46
C ARG A 68 -5.82 -0.86 9.68
N VAL A 69 -6.56 -1.68 8.94
CA VAL A 69 -7.83 -1.31 8.33
C VAL A 69 -8.95 -1.76 9.27
N HIS A 70 -9.90 -0.85 9.54
CA HIS A 70 -11.04 -1.05 10.43
C HIS A 70 -12.32 -1.29 9.63
#